data_AF-A0A0C9VT08-F1
#
_entry.id   AF-A0A0C9VT08-F1
#
_cell.length_a   1.000
_cell.length_b   1.000
_cell.length_c   1.000
_cell.angle_alpha   90.00
_cell.angle_beta   90.00
_cell.angle_gamma   90.00
#
_symmetry.space_group_name_H-M   'P 1'
#
loop_
_entity.id
_entity.type
_entity.pdbx_description
1 polymer ?
#
loop_
_entity_poly.entity_id
_entity_poly.type
_entity_poly.pdbx_seq_one_letter_code
_entity_poly.pdbx_strand_id
1 'polypeptide(L)' 'FRCADCDSRELLCSACMVEQHRCSPLHRIKRWNGMYFEEESLANIGMVLDVGHAPSGC' A
#
# COMPACT_ATOMS: atom_id res chain seq x y z
N PHE A 1 -5.43 -2.90 6.22
CA PHE A 1 -4.00 -2.90 5.90
C PHE A 1 -3.33 -1.78 6.66
N ARG A 2 -2.08 -1.97 7.05
CA ARG A 2 -1.25 -0.95 7.72
C ARG A 2 0.09 -0.88 7.01
N CYS A 3 0.57 0.32 6.71
CA CYS A 3 1.91 0.50 6.16
C CYS A 3 2.97 0.44 7.29
N ALA A 4 4.10 -0.19 7.02
CA ALA A 4 5.22 -0.28 7.95
C ALA A 4 6.20 0.91 7.81
N ASP A 5 6.23 1.54 6.63
CA ASP A 5 7.15 2.64 6.30
C ASP A 5 6.53 4.03 6.49
N CYS A 6 5.21 4.15 6.45
CA CYS A 6 4.52 5.43 6.71
C CYS A 6 4.42 5.72 8.20
N ASP A 7 4.52 7.00 8.58
CA ASP A 7 4.33 7.46 9.96
C ASP A 7 2.87 7.25 10.44
N SER A 8 1.92 7.20 9.50
CA SER A 8 0.52 6.88 9.76
C SER A 8 0.37 5.44 10.25
N ARG A 9 -0.13 5.27 11.49
CA ARG A 9 -0.41 3.94 12.08
C ARG A 9 -1.83 3.45 11.84
N GLU A 10 -2.56 4.11 10.94
CA GLU A 10 -3.96 3.85 10.67
C GLU A 10 -4.18 2.55 9.89
N LEU A 11 -5.33 1.93 10.12
CA LEU A 11 -5.79 0.77 9.37
C LEU A 11 -6.65 1.25 8.21
N LEU A 12 -6.16 1.04 6.99
CA LEU A 12 -6.83 1.44 5.75
C LEU A 12 -7.43 0.22 5.05
N CYS A 13 -8.51 0.42 4.30
CA CYS A 13 -8.97 -0.60 3.36
C CYS A 13 -7.96 -0.77 2.20
N SER A 14 -8.11 -1.81 1.39
CA SER A 14 -7.20 -2.04 0.25
C SER A 14 -7.19 -0.86 -0.73
N ALA A 15 -8.36 -0.31 -1.06
CA ALA A 15 -8.47 0.83 -1.97
C ALA A 15 -7.71 2.06 -1.45
N CYS A 16 -7.99 2.49 -0.21
CA CYS A 16 -7.28 3.62 0.40
C CYS A 16 -5.77 3.38 0.53
N MET A 17 -5.36 2.14 0.83
CA MET A 17 -3.94 1.79 0.88
C MET A 17 -3.27 1.95 -0.48
N VAL A 18 -3.90 1.47 -1.56
CA VAL A 18 -3.38 1.62 -2.93
C VAL A 18 -3.35 3.08 -3.35
N GLU A 19 -4.41 3.85 -3.09
CA GLU A 19 -4.48 5.27 -3.46
C GLU A 19 -3.40 6.09 -2.75
N GLN A 20 -3.22 5.91 -1.44
CA GLN A 20 -2.23 6.63 -0.66
C GLN A 20 -0.79 6.27 -1.06
N HIS A 21 -0.57 5.04 -1.55
CA HIS A 21 0.77 4.55 -1.91
C HIS A 21 1.06 4.64 -3.41
N ARG A 22 0.23 5.29 -4.22
CA ARG A 22 0.49 5.51 -5.66
C ARG A 22 1.88 6.08 -5.94
N CYS A 23 2.32 7.04 -5.14
CA CYS A 23 3.65 7.66 -5.23
C CYS A 23 4.76 6.90 -4.48
N SER A 24 4.40 5.84 -3.74
CA SER A 24 5.31 5.07 -2.90
C SER A 24 5.05 3.56 -3.03
N PRO A 25 5.17 2.99 -4.26
CA PRO A 25 4.84 1.59 -4.56
C PRO A 25 5.70 0.55 -3.84
N LEU A 26 6.85 0.97 -3.32
CA LEU A 26 7.83 0.08 -2.70
C LEU A 26 7.67 -0.05 -1.17
N HIS A 27 6.71 0.65 -0.57
CA HIS A 27 6.44 0.54 0.86
C HIS A 27 5.88 -0.85 1.21
N ARG A 28 6.28 -1.35 2.38
CA ARG A 28 5.85 -2.63 2.92
C ARG A 28 4.56 -2.42 3.70
N ILE A 29 3.56 -3.24 3.39
CA ILE A 29 2.29 -3.22 4.10
C ILE A 29 2.11 -4.51 4.90
N LYS A 30 1.21 -4.45 5.86
CA LYS A 30 0.79 -5.59 6.65
C LYS A 30 -0.72 -5.70 6.66
N ARG A 31 -1.21 -6.93 6.60
CA ARG A 31 -2.64 -7.23 6.73
C ARG A 31 -2.91 -7.71 8.15
N TRP A 32 -4.00 -7.23 8.73
CA TRP A 32 -4.52 -7.79 9.97
C TRP A 32 -5.39 -9.00 9.64
N ASN A 33 -5.06 -10.17 10.19
CA ASN A 33 -5.81 -11.40 9.97
C ASN A 33 -6.74 -11.80 11.13
N GLY A 34 -6.83 -10.97 12.17
CA GLY A 34 -7.58 -11.26 13.38
C GLY A 34 -6.72 -11.69 14.57
N MET A 35 -5.49 -12.17 14.32
CA MET A 35 -4.55 -12.58 15.38
C MET A 35 -3.26 -11.77 15.34
N TYR A 36 -2.69 -11.56 14.16
CA TYR A 36 -1.44 -10.84 13.97
C TYR A 36 -1.41 -10.06 12.65
N PHE A 37 -0.37 -9.24 12.51
CA PHE A 37 -0.06 -8.54 11.26
C PHE A 37 0.84 -9.42 10.40
N GLU A 38 0.28 -10.01 9.36
CA GLU A 38 1.02 -10.74 8.35
C GLU A 38 1.62 -9.80 7.29
N GLU A 39 2.73 -10.20 6.68
CA GLU A 39 3.31 -9.47 5.56
C GLU A 39 2.38 -9.54 4.35
N GLU A 40 2.18 -8.40 3.70
CA GLU A 40 1.37 -8.30 2.50
C GLU A 40 2.06 -7.29 1.56
N SER A 41 1.79 -7.38 0.26
CA SER A 41 2.34 -6.44 -0.72
C SER A 41 1.25 -5.55 -1.31
N LEU A 42 1.63 -4.34 -1.70
CA LEU A 42 0.75 -3.45 -2.46
C LEU A 42 0.28 -4.10 -3.77
N ALA A 43 1.16 -4.87 -4.42
CA ALA A 43 0.83 -5.63 -5.63
C ALA A 43 -0.32 -6.63 -5.41
N ASN A 44 -0.32 -7.36 -4.29
CA ASN A 44 -1.37 -8.34 -3.99
C ASN A 44 -2.75 -7.70 -3.79
N ILE A 45 -2.80 -6.44 -3.33
CA ILE A 45 -4.05 -5.73 -3.06
C ILE A 45 -4.52 -4.87 -4.25
N GLY A 46 -3.90 -5.05 -5.42
CA GLY A 46 -4.32 -4.40 -6.68
C GLY A 46 -3.55 -3.14 -7.04
N MET A 47 -2.38 -2.88 -6.42
CA MET A 47 -1.52 -1.81 -6.88
C MET A 47 -0.83 -2.20 -8.20
N VAL A 48 -0.99 -1.35 -9.21
CA VAL A 48 -0.32 -1.47 -10.50
C VAL A 48 0.72 -0.37 -10.61
N LEU A 49 1.97 -0.75 -10.89
CA LEU A 49 3.04 0.18 -11.20
C LEU A 49 3.03 0.47 -12.69
N ASP A 50 2.71 1.71 -13.07
CA ASP A 50 2.89 2.15 -14.45
C ASP A 50 4.35 2.55 -14.66
N VAL A 51 5.04 1.86 -15.57
CA VAL A 51 6.48 2.08 -15.88
C VAL A 51 6.63 2.98 -17.13
N GLY A 52 5.56 3.64 -17.57
CA GLY A 52 5.58 4.60 -18.67
C GLY A 52 6.01 5.99 -18.22
N HIS A 53 6.65 6.76 -19.11
CA HIS A 53 6.96 8.16 -18.84
C HIS A 53 5.67 8.95 -18.52
N ALA A 54 5.59 9.34 -17.24
CA ALA A 54 4.59 10.19 -16.57
C ALA A 54 3.17 9.61 -16.42
N PRO A 55 2.82 9.01 -15.28
CA PRO A 55 1.52 9.27 -14.70
C PRO A 55 1.49 10.73 -14.26
N SER A 56 0.55 11.50 -14.77
CA SER A 56 0.21 12.80 -14.22
C SER A 56 -0.07 12.64 -12.71
N GLY A 57 0.77 13.26 -11.88
CA GLY A 57 0.52 13.44 -10.45
C GLY A 57 1.25 12.49 -9.52
N CYS A 58 2.52 12.80 -9.27
CA CYS A 58 3.04 13.10 -7.94
C CYS A 58 3.80 14.43 -8.09
#